data_AF-A0A928YLH7-F1
#
_entry.id   AF-A0A928YLH7-F1
#
_cell.length_a   1.000
_cell.length_b   1.000
_cell.length_c   1.000
_cell.angle_alpha   90.00
_cell.angle_beta   90.00
_cell.angle_gamma   90.00
#
_symmetry.space_group_name_H-M   'P 1'
#
loop_
_entity.id
_entity.type
_entity.pdbx_description
1 polymer ?
#
loop_
_entity_poly.entity_id
_entity_poly.type
_entity_poly.pdbx_seq_one_letter_code
_entity_poly.pdbx_strand_id
1 'polypeptide(L)'
;MSKHPVSASAAEDFKRALTQTMRAQAEAPDLIVSFGTETPSLVGLRARLPQPTHQLPQKDKRTIRGQADSLALHLAHHSDTLSAPYAPSDTQARSAFDTIERTRCEAIGANSMAGVAHNLAAMHEAQCQKSGYTPTMAQEDAPLAVALGYIVNEHLTGATPPAAAAGLVAAWRHWVEEKAGDTLSTLKDNIDDQQAFASTAREILVELGLCEAADEGSENMDGDDGSESGEDEGESEGGTEESSDAMASDDLDITEGEGETGDGDTIEMQGDAEGTPDGEEAGQSPQPQSANGGA
;
A
#
# COMPACT_ATOMS: atom_id res chain seq x y z
N MET A 1 3.09 42.46 -5.21
CA MET A 1 3.13 41.15 -4.52
C MET A 1 2.94 40.08 -5.58
N SER A 2 3.92 39.20 -5.80
CA SER A 2 3.83 38.17 -6.86
C SER A 2 3.02 36.97 -6.37
N LYS A 3 1.99 36.57 -7.12
CA LYS A 3 1.29 35.28 -6.90
C LYS A 3 2.04 34.19 -7.68
N HIS A 4 3.04 33.55 -7.07
CA HIS A 4 3.58 32.31 -7.61
C HIS A 4 2.55 31.17 -7.47
N PRO A 5 2.49 30.20 -8.40
CA PRO A 5 1.61 29.03 -8.31
C PRO A 5 2.19 27.99 -7.33
N VAL A 6 2.03 28.24 -6.03
CA VAL A 6 2.65 27.47 -4.93
C VAL A 6 2.21 25.99 -4.88
N SER A 7 1.00 25.68 -5.36
CA SER A 7 0.37 24.37 -5.12
C SER A 7 0.92 23.23 -6.00
N ALA A 8 1.21 23.50 -7.27
CA ALA A 8 1.85 22.51 -8.15
C ALA A 8 3.30 22.25 -7.73
N SER A 9 4.06 23.30 -7.41
CA SER A 9 5.44 23.17 -6.94
C SER A 9 5.54 22.40 -5.62
N ALA A 10 4.65 22.65 -4.66
CA ALA A 10 4.64 21.92 -3.39
C ALA A 10 4.41 20.40 -3.55
N ALA A 11 3.63 19.97 -4.55
CA ALA A 11 3.41 18.56 -4.84
C ALA A 11 4.67 17.88 -5.39
N GLU A 12 5.33 18.50 -6.37
CA GLU A 12 6.54 17.96 -6.99
C GLU A 12 7.78 18.08 -6.08
N ASP A 13 7.84 19.11 -5.22
CA ASP A 13 8.85 19.23 -4.16
C ASP A 13 8.72 18.10 -3.13
N PHE A 14 7.49 17.77 -2.71
CA PHE A 14 7.23 16.64 -1.81
C PHE A 14 7.61 15.31 -2.46
N LYS A 15 7.19 15.04 -3.70
CA LYS A 15 7.57 13.84 -4.45
C LYS A 15 9.09 13.71 -4.56
N ARG A 16 9.78 14.76 -4.99
CA ARG A 16 11.24 14.79 -5.17
C ARG A 16 11.98 14.52 -3.86
N ALA A 17 11.57 15.18 -2.76
CA ALA A 17 12.16 14.93 -1.43
C ALA A 17 11.90 13.49 -0.95
N LEU A 18 10.69 12.97 -1.18
CA LEU A 18 10.31 11.62 -0.81
C LEU A 18 11.14 10.57 -1.56
N THR A 19 11.27 10.69 -2.89
CA THR A 19 12.10 9.82 -3.72
C THR A 19 13.56 9.78 -3.24
N GLN A 20 14.16 10.94 -2.94
CA GLN A 20 15.54 10.99 -2.44
C GLN A 20 15.67 10.39 -1.04
N THR A 21 14.65 10.53 -0.17
CA THR A 21 14.71 9.90 1.14
C THR A 21 14.49 8.39 1.07
N MET A 22 13.64 7.87 0.18
CA MET A 22 13.51 6.42 -0.02
C MET A 22 14.82 5.80 -0.48
N ARG A 23 15.52 6.44 -1.42
CA ARG A 23 16.86 6.00 -1.88
C ARG A 23 17.88 5.94 -0.75
N ALA A 24 17.89 6.94 0.12
CA ALA A 24 18.77 6.95 1.29
C ALA A 24 18.35 5.91 2.36
N GLN A 25 17.04 5.74 2.59
CA GLN A 25 16.48 4.84 3.60
C GLN A 25 16.58 3.35 3.21
N ALA A 26 16.59 3.06 1.91
CA ALA A 26 16.75 1.73 1.34
C ALA A 26 18.20 1.38 0.97
N GLU A 27 19.14 2.30 1.20
CA GLU A 27 20.54 2.28 0.68
C GLU A 27 20.66 2.04 -0.84
N ALA A 28 19.57 2.24 -1.59
CA ALA A 28 19.42 1.91 -3.00
C ALA A 28 19.35 3.19 -3.87
N PRO A 29 20.48 3.72 -4.38
CA PRO A 29 20.51 4.97 -5.13
C PRO A 29 19.72 4.90 -6.45
N ASP A 30 19.65 3.72 -7.06
CA ASP A 30 18.96 3.49 -8.33
C ASP A 30 17.45 3.23 -8.20
N LEU A 31 16.90 3.18 -6.98
CA LEU A 31 15.48 2.96 -6.72
C LEU A 31 14.61 3.96 -7.49
N ILE A 32 13.78 3.45 -8.40
CA ILE A 32 12.83 4.23 -9.19
C ILE A 32 11.54 4.35 -8.39
N VAL A 33 11.12 5.57 -8.06
CA VAL A 33 9.87 5.83 -7.33
C VAL A 33 8.86 6.46 -8.28
N SER A 34 7.70 5.82 -8.43
CA SER A 34 6.58 6.26 -9.25
C SER A 34 5.37 6.65 -8.40
N PHE A 35 4.51 7.54 -8.90
CA PHE A 35 3.32 8.02 -8.20
C PHE A 35 2.07 7.78 -9.05
N GLY A 36 1.00 7.22 -8.46
CA GLY A 36 -0.21 6.83 -9.20
C GLY A 36 -1.45 6.65 -8.31
N THR A 37 -2.54 6.15 -8.88
CA THR A 37 -3.82 5.90 -8.15
C THR A 37 -3.92 4.51 -7.52
N GLU A 38 -2.95 3.65 -7.81
CA GLU A 38 -2.90 2.25 -7.37
C GLU A 38 -2.44 2.09 -5.91
N THR A 39 -2.61 0.87 -5.38
CA THR A 39 -2.06 0.43 -4.10
C THR A 39 -0.53 0.59 -4.08
N PRO A 40 0.10 1.00 -2.95
CA PRO A 40 1.55 1.02 -2.83
C PRO A 40 2.17 -0.35 -3.12
N SER A 41 3.30 -0.38 -3.83
CA SER A 41 3.99 -1.63 -4.18
C SER A 41 5.49 -1.42 -4.42
N LEU A 42 6.24 -2.52 -4.35
CA LEU A 42 7.66 -2.59 -4.66
C LEU A 42 7.92 -3.87 -5.47
N VAL A 43 8.61 -3.76 -6.60
CA VAL A 43 9.01 -4.89 -7.45
C VAL A 43 10.46 -4.69 -7.88
N GLY A 44 11.38 -5.37 -7.19
CA GLY A 44 12.82 -5.05 -7.26
C GLY A 44 13.06 -3.56 -6.96
N LEU A 45 13.91 -2.89 -7.73
CA LEU A 45 14.21 -1.46 -7.59
C LEU A 45 13.14 -0.52 -8.21
N ARG A 46 11.87 -0.93 -8.23
CA ARG A 46 10.75 -0.08 -8.68
C ARG A 46 9.66 -0.01 -7.60
N ALA A 47 9.54 1.15 -6.97
CA ALA A 47 8.47 1.46 -6.02
C ALA A 47 7.33 2.26 -6.69
N ARG A 48 6.11 2.04 -6.21
CA ARG A 48 4.91 2.82 -6.55
C ARG A 48 4.25 3.31 -5.26
N LEU A 49 3.92 4.60 -5.23
CA LEU A 49 3.24 5.27 -4.13
C LEU A 49 1.96 5.97 -4.60
N PRO A 50 1.02 6.29 -3.69
CA PRO A 50 -0.17 7.05 -4.04
C PRO A 50 0.20 8.49 -4.45
N GLN A 51 -0.47 8.99 -5.49
CA GLN A 51 -0.36 10.36 -5.96
C GLN A 51 -0.78 11.33 -4.82
N PRO A 52 0.12 12.23 -4.36
CA PRO A 52 -0.24 13.20 -3.33
C PRO A 52 -1.34 14.16 -3.81
N THR A 53 -2.29 14.46 -2.93
CA THR A 53 -3.34 15.44 -3.22
C THR A 53 -2.74 16.84 -3.40
N HIS A 54 -3.27 17.65 -4.32
CA HIS A 54 -2.76 19.00 -4.61
C HIS A 54 -2.84 19.98 -3.41
N GLN A 55 -3.66 19.68 -2.41
CA GLN A 55 -3.71 20.41 -1.13
C GLN A 55 -2.64 19.95 -0.13
N LEU A 56 -2.11 18.73 -0.29
CA LEU A 56 -1.02 18.14 0.49
C LEU A 56 -1.15 18.33 2.02
N PRO A 57 -2.29 17.95 2.64
CA PRO A 57 -2.50 18.12 4.07
C PRO A 57 -1.58 17.21 4.89
N GLN A 58 -1.38 17.56 6.15
CA GLN A 58 -0.36 16.90 7.00
C GLN A 58 -0.72 15.46 7.41
N LYS A 59 -1.98 15.01 7.25
CA LYS A 59 -2.34 13.58 7.41
C LYS A 59 -1.82 12.78 6.20
N ASP A 60 -2.28 13.12 5.00
CA ASP A 60 -1.85 12.51 3.73
C ASP A 60 -0.33 12.43 3.60
N LYS A 61 0.37 13.53 3.93
CA LYS A 61 1.84 13.57 3.94
C LYS A 61 2.46 12.47 4.81
N ARG A 62 1.96 12.27 6.03
CA ARG A 62 2.47 11.22 6.94
C ARG A 62 2.06 9.83 6.51
N THR A 63 0.84 9.64 6.01
CA THR A 63 0.37 8.33 5.50
C THR A 63 1.17 7.88 4.27
N ILE A 64 1.36 8.76 3.26
CA ILE A 64 2.19 8.49 2.08
C ILE A 64 3.66 8.31 2.49
N ARG A 65 4.13 9.06 3.49
CA ARG A 65 5.48 8.91 4.03
C ARG A 65 5.68 7.57 4.75
N GLY A 66 4.70 7.08 5.51
CA GLY A 66 4.76 5.77 6.16
C GLY A 66 4.81 4.63 5.15
N GLN A 67 4.06 4.74 4.05
CA GLN A 67 4.14 3.80 2.93
C GLN A 67 5.52 3.81 2.27
N ALA A 68 6.11 4.98 2.08
CA ALA A 68 7.47 5.12 1.57
C ALA A 68 8.53 4.55 2.54
N ASP A 69 8.39 4.80 3.84
CA ASP A 69 9.29 4.31 4.87
C ASP A 69 9.20 2.78 5.00
N SER A 70 7.99 2.21 5.03
CA SER A 70 7.75 0.75 5.04
C SER A 70 8.40 0.03 3.86
N LEU A 71 8.16 0.50 2.62
CA LEU A 71 8.76 -0.09 1.43
C LEU A 71 10.28 0.07 1.39
N ALA A 72 10.82 1.19 1.87
CA ALA A 72 12.26 1.43 1.90
C ALA A 72 12.98 0.58 2.97
N LEU A 73 12.39 0.43 4.16
CA LEU A 73 12.90 -0.44 5.22
C LEU A 73 12.86 -1.90 4.83
N HIS A 74 11.80 -2.35 4.16
CA HIS A 74 11.74 -3.70 3.62
C HIS A 74 12.86 -3.94 2.59
N LEU A 75 13.11 -2.99 1.69
CA LEU A 75 14.22 -3.06 0.73
C LEU A 75 15.62 -3.01 1.38
N ALA A 76 15.78 -2.33 2.52
CA ALA A 76 17.05 -2.28 3.26
C ALA A 76 17.34 -3.54 4.09
N HIS A 77 16.30 -4.16 4.65
CA HIS A 77 16.45 -5.17 5.71
C HIS A 77 15.99 -6.58 5.33
N HIS A 78 15.31 -6.77 4.18
CA HIS A 78 14.86 -8.08 3.71
C HIS A 78 15.73 -8.65 2.59
N SER A 79 16.10 -9.92 2.72
CA SER A 79 16.60 -10.76 1.63
C SER A 79 15.68 -11.95 1.41
N ASP A 80 15.18 -12.12 0.18
CA ASP A 80 14.39 -13.30 -0.21
C ASP A 80 15.15 -14.62 0.01
N THR A 81 16.49 -14.60 -0.11
CA THR A 81 17.32 -15.82 0.03
C THR A 81 17.42 -16.33 1.47
N LEU A 82 17.28 -15.44 2.46
CA LEU A 82 17.31 -15.81 3.88
C LEU A 82 15.92 -16.22 4.39
N SER A 83 14.85 -15.70 3.78
CA SER A 83 13.47 -16.02 4.16
C SER A 83 12.92 -17.28 3.48
N ALA A 84 13.36 -17.58 2.25
CA ALA A 84 12.83 -18.68 1.44
C ALA A 84 12.81 -20.07 2.12
N PRO A 85 13.84 -20.52 2.87
CA PRO A 85 13.82 -21.85 3.51
C PRO A 85 12.76 -21.98 4.62
N TYR A 86 12.39 -20.87 5.26
CA TYR A 86 11.48 -20.83 6.40
C TYR A 86 10.02 -20.59 5.98
N ALA A 87 9.80 -20.03 4.80
CA ALA A 87 8.49 -19.63 4.32
C ALA A 87 7.52 -20.82 4.19
N PRO A 88 6.31 -20.75 4.77
CA PRO A 88 5.29 -21.78 4.59
C PRO A 88 4.80 -21.93 3.14
N SER A 89 4.35 -23.13 2.79
CA SER A 89 3.70 -23.45 1.52
C SER A 89 2.18 -23.16 1.52
N ASP A 90 1.52 -23.22 2.67
CA ASP A 90 0.13 -22.78 2.81
C ASP A 90 0.01 -21.25 2.63
N THR A 91 -1.08 -20.81 1.98
CA THR A 91 -1.30 -19.39 1.64
C THR A 91 -1.62 -18.53 2.87
N GLN A 92 -2.34 -19.04 3.87
CA GLN A 92 -2.65 -18.29 5.09
C GLN A 92 -1.42 -18.18 5.99
N ALA A 93 -0.68 -19.27 6.17
CA ALA A 93 0.59 -19.30 6.90
C ALA A 93 1.66 -18.43 6.23
N ARG A 94 1.77 -18.48 4.89
CA ARG A 94 2.67 -17.61 4.11
C ARG A 94 2.31 -16.13 4.28
N SER A 95 1.03 -15.78 4.21
CA SER A 95 0.56 -14.41 4.44
C SER A 95 0.88 -13.90 5.86
N ALA A 96 0.80 -14.77 6.88
CA ALA A 96 1.22 -14.44 8.24
C ALA A 96 2.74 -14.26 8.33
N PHE A 97 3.53 -15.17 7.76
CA PHE A 97 4.99 -15.12 7.72
C PHE A 97 5.51 -13.82 7.07
N ASP A 98 5.03 -13.50 5.86
CA ASP A 98 5.42 -12.29 5.11
C ASP A 98 5.00 -11.00 5.84
N THR A 99 3.92 -11.05 6.63
CA THR A 99 3.49 -9.92 7.47
C THR A 99 4.40 -9.75 8.69
N ILE A 100 4.75 -10.84 9.37
CA ILE A 100 5.67 -10.83 10.52
C ILE A 100 7.05 -10.30 10.12
N GLU A 101 7.56 -10.70 8.96
CA GLU A 101 8.84 -10.23 8.42
C GLU A 101 8.81 -8.76 7.95
N ARG A 102 7.69 -8.30 7.38
CA ARG A 102 7.50 -6.85 7.13
C ARG A 102 7.49 -6.06 8.44
N THR A 103 6.83 -6.57 9.48
CA THR A 103 6.81 -5.96 10.80
C THR A 103 8.22 -5.86 11.41
N ARG A 104 9.11 -6.84 11.18
CA ARG A 104 10.54 -6.75 11.57
C ARG A 104 11.24 -5.57 10.91
N CYS A 105 11.14 -5.48 9.58
CA CYS A 105 11.75 -4.40 8.79
C CYS A 105 11.27 -3.02 9.28
N GLU A 106 9.96 -2.88 9.51
CA GLU A 106 9.36 -1.67 10.05
C GLU A 106 9.82 -1.36 11.49
N ALA A 107 9.96 -2.37 12.35
CA ALA A 107 10.39 -2.21 13.74
C ALA A 107 11.84 -1.74 13.86
N ILE A 108 12.77 -2.22 13.01
CA ILE A 108 14.16 -1.73 12.96
C ILE A 108 14.20 -0.22 12.71
N GLY A 109 13.45 0.26 11.72
CA GLY A 109 13.33 1.68 11.39
C GLY A 109 12.61 2.49 12.48
N ALA A 110 11.53 1.96 13.06
CA ALA A 110 10.77 2.64 14.11
C ALA A 110 11.58 2.80 15.41
N ASN A 111 12.28 1.74 15.84
CA ASN A 111 13.13 1.74 17.03
C ASN A 111 14.32 2.72 16.87
N SER A 112 14.88 2.81 15.66
CA SER A 112 16.00 3.70 15.35
C SER A 112 15.58 5.17 15.18
N MET A 113 14.36 5.42 14.67
CA MET A 113 13.93 6.76 14.24
C MET A 113 12.46 7.04 14.61
N ALA A 114 12.26 7.80 15.69
CA ALA A 114 10.94 8.24 16.12
C ALA A 114 10.14 8.99 15.02
N GLY A 115 10.80 9.64 14.05
CA GLY A 115 10.13 10.22 12.89
C GLY A 115 9.45 9.18 12.00
N VAL A 116 10.15 8.07 11.73
CA VAL A 116 9.66 6.91 10.96
C VAL A 116 8.54 6.20 11.73
N ALA A 117 8.70 5.99 13.04
CA ALA A 117 7.64 5.42 13.89
C ALA A 117 6.31 6.19 13.78
N HIS A 118 6.34 7.54 13.82
CA HIS A 118 5.14 8.37 13.64
C HIS A 118 4.55 8.28 12.22
N ASN A 119 5.36 8.06 11.19
CA ASN A 119 4.89 7.90 9.80
C ASN A 119 4.22 6.54 9.61
N LEU A 120 4.85 5.46 10.09
CA LEU A 120 4.32 4.10 10.08
C LEU A 120 2.98 4.01 10.86
N ALA A 121 2.91 4.59 12.06
CA ALA A 121 1.66 4.67 12.81
C ALA A 121 0.55 5.42 12.05
N ALA A 122 0.89 6.50 11.33
CA ALA A 122 -0.05 7.25 10.49
C ALA A 122 -0.42 6.54 9.17
N MET A 123 0.36 5.55 8.73
CA MET A 123 0.00 4.61 7.66
C MET A 123 -0.98 3.55 8.19
N HIS A 124 -0.59 2.83 9.26
CA HIS A 124 -1.36 1.73 9.83
C HIS A 124 -2.75 2.14 10.31
N GLU A 125 -2.86 3.27 11.02
CA GLU A 125 -4.16 3.83 11.43
C GLU A 125 -5.03 4.20 10.21
N ALA A 126 -4.45 4.73 9.13
CA ALA A 126 -5.18 5.01 7.89
C ALA A 126 -5.59 3.74 7.13
N GLN A 127 -4.78 2.68 7.18
CA GLN A 127 -5.08 1.38 6.60
C GLN A 127 -6.22 0.68 7.35
N CYS A 128 -6.18 0.65 8.69
CA CYS A 128 -7.27 0.11 9.50
C CYS A 128 -8.58 0.90 9.33
N GLN A 129 -8.51 2.24 9.25
CA GLN A 129 -9.67 3.07 8.89
C GLN A 129 -10.25 2.73 7.51
N LYS A 130 -9.40 2.35 6.53
CA LYS A 130 -9.84 1.91 5.19
C LYS A 130 -10.41 0.48 5.19
N SER A 131 -9.88 -0.42 6.01
CA SER A 131 -10.40 -1.80 6.16
C SER A 131 -11.75 -1.88 6.88
N GLY A 132 -12.13 -0.84 7.65
CA GLY A 132 -13.44 -0.79 8.30
C GLY A 132 -13.60 -1.71 9.51
N TYR A 133 -12.50 -2.09 10.18
CA TYR A 133 -12.53 -2.95 11.36
C TYR A 133 -13.38 -2.35 12.49
N THR A 134 -14.13 -3.20 13.20
CA THR A 134 -15.04 -2.82 14.28
C THR A 134 -14.38 -2.93 15.66
N PRO A 135 -14.89 -2.23 16.71
CA PRO A 135 -14.38 -2.34 18.07
C PRO A 135 -14.50 -3.74 18.70
N THR A 136 -15.32 -4.61 18.12
CA THR A 136 -15.45 -6.03 18.46
C THR A 136 -15.57 -6.81 17.15
N MET A 137 -14.80 -7.88 17.01
CA MET A 137 -14.80 -8.78 15.85
C MET A 137 -14.77 -10.23 16.34
N ALA A 138 -15.37 -11.16 15.58
CA ALA A 138 -15.14 -12.58 15.74
C ALA A 138 -13.86 -13.00 14.99
N GLN A 139 -13.26 -14.14 15.34
CA GLN A 139 -12.06 -14.65 14.66
C GLN A 139 -12.31 -14.94 13.17
N GLU A 140 -13.52 -15.41 12.83
CA GLU A 140 -13.96 -15.65 11.44
C GLU A 140 -13.99 -14.39 10.56
N ASP A 141 -14.23 -13.21 11.14
CA ASP A 141 -14.22 -11.92 10.43
C ASP A 141 -12.84 -11.21 10.44
N ALA A 142 -11.89 -11.70 11.24
CA ALA A 142 -10.70 -10.96 11.65
C ALA A 142 -9.43 -11.52 10.98
N PRO A 143 -8.79 -10.82 10.01
CA PRO A 143 -7.63 -11.35 9.28
C PRO A 143 -6.41 -11.62 10.18
N LEU A 144 -6.17 -12.90 10.48
CA LEU A 144 -5.14 -13.37 11.42
C LEU A 144 -3.74 -12.81 11.12
N ALA A 145 -3.30 -12.81 9.85
CA ALA A 145 -2.00 -12.27 9.47
C ALA A 145 -1.81 -10.80 9.89
N VAL A 146 -2.86 -9.97 9.75
CA VAL A 146 -2.83 -8.54 10.13
C VAL A 146 -2.86 -8.38 11.66
N ALA A 147 -3.60 -9.24 12.37
CA ALA A 147 -3.60 -9.26 13.83
C ALA A 147 -2.22 -9.66 14.39
N LEU A 148 -1.59 -10.69 13.83
CA LEU A 148 -0.23 -11.12 14.18
C LEU A 148 0.80 -10.02 13.90
N GLY A 149 0.71 -9.32 12.77
CA GLY A 149 1.57 -8.19 12.46
C GLY A 149 1.53 -7.08 13.54
N TYR A 150 0.35 -6.79 14.10
CA TYR A 150 0.22 -5.82 15.19
C TYR A 150 0.64 -6.35 16.56
N ILE A 151 0.43 -7.63 16.86
CA ILE A 151 0.94 -8.26 18.10
C ILE A 151 2.48 -8.27 18.09
N VAL A 152 3.10 -8.73 17.00
CA VAL A 152 4.56 -8.71 16.83
C VAL A 152 5.12 -7.29 16.88
N ASN A 153 4.43 -6.29 16.31
CA ASN A 153 4.89 -4.90 16.37
C ASN A 153 4.97 -4.38 17.81
N GLU A 154 4.00 -4.73 18.66
CA GLU A 154 3.99 -4.36 20.08
C GLU A 154 5.12 -5.06 20.86
N HIS A 155 5.36 -6.35 20.62
CA HIS A 155 6.49 -7.08 21.22
C HIS A 155 7.86 -6.49 20.80
N LEU A 156 8.05 -6.15 19.52
CA LEU A 156 9.31 -5.61 18.99
C LEU A 156 9.60 -4.15 19.36
N THR A 157 8.57 -3.30 19.46
CA THR A 157 8.73 -1.84 19.60
C THR A 157 8.18 -1.27 20.91
N GLY A 158 7.29 -2.00 21.60
CA GLY A 158 6.50 -1.48 22.72
C GLY A 158 5.38 -0.50 22.30
N ALA A 159 5.13 -0.29 21.01
CA ALA A 159 4.05 0.56 20.52
C ALA A 159 2.72 -0.20 20.56
N THR A 160 1.69 0.42 21.15
CA THR A 160 0.32 -0.12 21.14
C THR A 160 -0.24 -0.16 19.72
N PRO A 161 -0.98 -1.21 19.32
CA PRO A 161 -1.66 -1.29 18.03
C PRO A 161 -2.54 -0.06 17.71
N PRO A 162 -2.80 0.24 16.42
CA PRO A 162 -3.68 1.33 16.01
C PRO A 162 -5.05 1.27 16.69
N ALA A 163 -5.66 2.43 16.97
CA ALA A 163 -6.96 2.48 17.65
C ALA A 163 -8.06 1.83 16.79
N ALA A 164 -7.98 2.00 15.46
CA ALA A 164 -8.83 1.32 14.50
C ALA A 164 -8.54 -0.19 14.35
N ALA A 165 -7.48 -0.74 14.96
CA ALA A 165 -7.17 -2.18 14.98
C ALA A 165 -7.61 -2.89 16.26
N ALA A 166 -8.17 -2.19 17.25
CA ALA A 166 -8.38 -2.72 18.60
C ALA A 166 -9.22 -4.02 18.64
N GLY A 167 -10.33 -4.08 17.90
CA GLY A 167 -11.19 -5.28 17.84
C GLY A 167 -10.54 -6.46 17.10
N LEU A 168 -9.78 -6.17 16.04
CA LEU A 168 -9.00 -7.16 15.27
C LEU A 168 -7.94 -7.83 16.15
N VAL A 169 -7.18 -7.05 16.92
CA VAL A 169 -6.16 -7.58 17.84
C VAL A 169 -6.82 -8.30 19.02
N ALA A 170 -7.90 -7.77 19.58
CA ALA A 170 -8.63 -8.39 20.69
C ALA A 170 -9.22 -9.77 20.34
N ALA A 171 -9.64 -10.00 19.09
CA ALA A 171 -10.14 -11.29 18.64
C ALA A 171 -9.09 -12.41 18.69
N TRP A 172 -7.80 -12.08 18.50
CA TRP A 172 -6.72 -13.06 18.38
C TRP A 172 -5.77 -13.12 19.58
N ARG A 173 -5.54 -12.01 20.30
CA ARG A 173 -4.46 -11.91 21.30
C ARG A 173 -4.44 -13.06 22.31
N HIS A 174 -5.55 -13.39 22.96
CA HIS A 174 -5.55 -14.45 23.98
C HIS A 174 -5.02 -15.77 23.42
N TRP A 175 -5.52 -16.20 22.26
CA TRP A 175 -5.14 -17.45 21.59
C TRP A 175 -3.69 -17.43 21.09
N VAL A 176 -3.19 -16.27 20.67
CA VAL A 176 -1.79 -16.09 20.23
C VAL A 176 -0.83 -16.15 21.43
N GLU A 177 -1.07 -15.38 22.49
CA GLU A 177 -0.18 -15.32 23.67
C GLU A 177 -0.23 -16.65 24.46
N GLU A 178 -1.37 -17.36 24.48
CA GLU A 178 -1.55 -18.68 25.10
C GLU A 178 -0.77 -19.81 24.39
N LYS A 179 -0.54 -19.68 23.08
CA LYS A 179 0.15 -20.69 22.26
C LYS A 179 1.62 -20.38 22.01
N ALA A 180 1.96 -19.11 21.83
CA ALA A 180 3.24 -18.66 21.27
C ALA A 180 3.82 -17.44 22.01
N GLY A 181 3.28 -17.05 23.18
CA GLY A 181 3.71 -15.85 23.92
C GLY A 181 5.17 -15.88 24.37
N ASP A 182 5.67 -17.05 24.79
CA ASP A 182 7.08 -17.23 25.15
C ASP A 182 7.99 -17.03 23.92
N THR A 183 7.66 -17.69 22.81
CA THR A 183 8.43 -17.63 21.54
C THR A 183 8.36 -16.25 20.90
N LEU A 184 7.21 -15.57 20.94
CA LEU A 184 7.05 -14.16 20.55
C LEU A 184 8.02 -13.22 21.29
N SER A 185 8.26 -13.47 22.59
CA SER A 185 9.17 -12.64 23.37
C SER A 185 10.62 -12.68 22.87
N THR A 186 11.04 -13.79 22.24
CA THR A 186 12.40 -13.99 21.70
C THR A 186 12.65 -13.28 20.36
N LEU A 187 11.60 -12.95 19.60
CA LEU A 187 11.73 -12.25 18.30
C LEU A 187 12.54 -10.95 18.40
N LYS A 188 12.52 -10.30 19.56
CA LYS A 188 13.22 -9.05 19.82
C LYS A 188 14.74 -9.21 19.87
N ASP A 189 15.23 -10.32 20.41
CA ASP A 189 16.67 -10.60 20.48
C ASP A 189 17.24 -10.98 19.11
N ASN A 190 16.38 -11.49 18.21
CA ASN A 190 16.71 -11.87 16.84
C ASN A 190 16.44 -10.76 15.79
N ILE A 191 16.01 -9.56 16.17
CA ILE A 191 15.48 -8.54 15.23
C ILE A 191 16.45 -8.15 14.08
N ASP A 192 17.76 -8.10 14.38
CA ASP A 192 18.82 -7.74 13.44
C ASP A 192 19.37 -8.94 12.64
N ASP A 193 19.05 -10.18 13.03
CA ASP A 193 19.40 -11.41 12.30
C ASP A 193 18.15 -11.96 11.60
N GLN A 194 18.02 -11.68 10.31
CA GLN A 194 16.88 -12.14 9.52
C GLN A 194 16.73 -13.67 9.52
N GLN A 195 17.82 -14.44 9.56
CA GLN A 195 17.73 -15.90 9.50
C GLN A 195 17.23 -16.48 10.84
N ALA A 196 17.78 -16.00 11.95
CA ALA A 196 17.31 -16.36 13.29
C ALA A 196 15.83 -15.96 13.48
N PHE A 197 15.47 -14.75 13.06
CA PHE A 197 14.09 -14.26 13.12
C PHE A 197 13.14 -15.05 12.23
N ALA A 198 13.54 -15.42 11.01
CA ALA A 198 12.74 -16.25 10.12
C ALA A 198 12.48 -17.64 10.72
N SER A 199 13.46 -18.19 11.45
CA SER A 199 13.30 -19.43 12.21
C SER A 199 12.26 -19.28 13.33
N THR A 200 12.39 -18.27 14.19
CA THR A 200 11.41 -17.99 15.26
C THR A 200 10.01 -17.66 14.72
N ALA A 201 9.92 -16.93 13.60
CA ALA A 201 8.67 -16.65 12.94
C ALA A 201 8.00 -17.92 12.39
N ARG A 202 8.78 -18.88 11.86
CA ARG A 202 8.26 -20.19 11.45
C ARG A 202 7.82 -21.03 12.66
N GLU A 203 8.57 -21.01 13.76
CA GLU A 203 8.24 -21.68 15.02
C GLU A 203 6.88 -21.21 15.57
N ILE A 204 6.66 -19.90 15.65
CA ILE A 204 5.35 -19.31 16.04
C ILE A 204 4.22 -19.83 15.15
N LEU A 205 4.41 -19.92 13.82
CA LEU A 205 3.37 -20.42 12.92
C LEU A 205 3.09 -21.93 13.12
N VAL A 206 4.05 -22.71 13.63
CA VAL A 206 3.86 -24.11 14.04
C VAL A 206 3.09 -24.18 15.37
N GLU A 207 3.47 -23.39 16.37
CA GLU A 207 2.77 -23.31 17.67
C GLU A 207 1.30 -22.87 17.52
N LEU A 208 1.05 -21.91 16.63
CA LEU A 208 -0.29 -21.47 16.26
C LEU A 208 -1.06 -22.55 15.49
N GLY A 209 -0.37 -23.48 14.82
CA GLY A 209 -0.96 -24.59 14.06
C GLY A 209 -1.33 -24.21 12.62
N LEU A 210 -0.61 -23.25 12.03
CA LEU A 210 -0.82 -22.75 10.67
C LEU A 210 0.05 -23.48 9.64
N CYS A 211 1.19 -24.05 10.07
CA CYS A 211 2.03 -24.89 9.24
C CYS A 211 2.65 -26.02 10.04
N GLU A 212 3.07 -27.08 9.35
CA GLU A 212 3.82 -28.18 9.96
C GLU A 212 5.26 -27.73 10.30
N ALA A 213 5.83 -28.34 11.34
CA ALA A 213 7.25 -28.27 11.62
C ALA A 213 8.04 -28.76 10.39
N ALA A 214 9.21 -28.18 10.14
CA ALA A 214 10.10 -28.77 9.16
C ALA A 214 10.59 -30.13 9.69
N ASP A 215 10.44 -31.19 8.90
CA ASP A 215 11.11 -32.46 9.18
C ASP A 215 12.62 -32.21 9.20
N GLU A 216 13.31 -32.65 10.26
CA GLU A 216 14.77 -32.46 10.45
C GLU A 216 15.62 -33.18 9.38
N GLY A 217 14.98 -33.89 8.44
CA GLY A 217 15.59 -34.50 7.26
C GLY A 217 15.69 -33.60 6.02
N SER A 218 15.31 -32.33 6.08
CA SER A 218 15.38 -31.41 4.93
C SER A 218 16.80 -30.88 4.62
N GLU A 219 17.85 -31.42 5.26
CA GLU A 219 19.24 -31.23 4.86
C GLU A 219 19.54 -32.00 3.55
N ASN A 220 19.01 -31.53 2.40
CA ASN A 220 19.57 -31.75 1.05
C ASN A 220 18.75 -31.00 -0.03
N MET A 221 19.15 -29.76 -0.32
CA MET A 221 19.10 -29.21 -1.68
C MET A 221 20.52 -28.80 -2.08
N ASP A 222 21.42 -29.78 -2.05
CA ASP A 222 22.74 -29.64 -2.68
C ASP A 222 22.54 -29.56 -4.20
N GLY A 223 23.29 -28.68 -4.87
CA GLY A 223 22.97 -28.25 -6.23
C GLY A 223 23.39 -29.25 -7.31
N ASP A 224 22.43 -29.85 -8.03
CA ASP A 224 22.69 -30.70 -9.20
C ASP A 224 22.69 -29.88 -10.51
N ASP A 225 23.86 -29.77 -11.14
CA ASP A 225 24.10 -29.02 -12.38
C ASP A 225 23.73 -29.86 -13.62
N GLY A 226 22.42 -30.01 -13.85
CA GLY A 226 21.84 -30.86 -14.89
C GLY A 226 21.78 -30.24 -16.30
N SER A 227 22.90 -29.83 -16.86
CA SER A 227 22.98 -29.29 -18.24
C SER A 227 22.86 -30.38 -19.32
N GLU A 228 21.65 -30.60 -19.83
CA GLU A 228 21.41 -31.43 -21.04
C GLU A 228 20.75 -30.58 -22.14
N SER A 229 21.45 -30.42 -23.28
CA SER A 229 20.94 -29.71 -24.46
C SER A 229 20.46 -30.70 -25.51
N GLY A 230 19.18 -30.63 -25.89
CA GLY A 230 18.58 -31.46 -26.93
C GLY A 230 18.32 -30.69 -28.22
N GLU A 231 19.21 -30.80 -29.20
CA GLU A 231 18.95 -30.46 -30.59
C GLU A 231 18.26 -31.65 -31.29
N ASP A 232 17.30 -31.39 -32.20
CA ASP A 232 16.86 -32.36 -33.20
C ASP A 232 16.37 -31.62 -34.46
N GLU A 233 16.89 -31.99 -35.63
CA GLU A 233 16.52 -31.45 -36.95
C GLU A 233 15.96 -32.60 -37.82
N GLY A 234 14.74 -32.45 -38.35
CA GLY A 234 14.07 -33.55 -39.08
C GLY A 234 12.97 -33.15 -40.06
N GLU A 235 13.35 -33.08 -41.33
CA GLU A 235 12.56 -33.08 -42.59
C GLU A 235 11.36 -34.07 -42.64
N SER A 236 10.36 -34.00 -43.55
CA SER A 236 9.83 -33.00 -44.50
C SER A 236 8.55 -33.59 -45.18
N GLU A 237 8.04 -32.96 -46.26
CA GLU A 237 6.84 -33.28 -47.07
C GLU A 237 5.46 -33.05 -46.39
N GLY A 238 4.41 -32.54 -47.08
CA GLY A 238 4.35 -31.96 -48.43
C GLY A 238 2.93 -31.93 -49.03
N GLY A 239 2.34 -30.75 -49.26
CA GLY A 239 1.03 -30.62 -49.93
C GLY A 239 0.43 -29.20 -49.93
N THR A 240 -0.08 -28.75 -51.08
CA THR A 240 -0.59 -27.39 -51.39
C THR A 240 -2.02 -27.47 -51.99
N GLU A 241 -2.79 -26.41 -52.23
CA GLU A 241 -2.60 -24.94 -52.21
C GLU A 241 -3.48 -24.30 -51.08
N GLU A 242 -3.90 -23.02 -50.98
CA GLU A 242 -4.01 -21.87 -51.92
C GLU A 242 -4.16 -20.53 -51.12
N SER A 243 -4.30 -19.41 -51.84
CA SER A 243 -4.83 -18.09 -51.40
C SER A 243 -3.96 -17.09 -50.61
N SER A 244 -3.37 -16.16 -51.38
CA SER A 244 -3.27 -14.70 -51.14
C SER A 244 -2.59 -14.11 -49.88
N ASP A 245 -1.43 -13.49 -50.11
CA ASP A 245 -1.09 -12.06 -49.90
C ASP A 245 -1.71 -11.30 -48.69
N ALA A 246 -0.93 -10.78 -47.72
CA ALA A 246 -0.02 -9.60 -47.77
C ALA A 246 -0.76 -8.23 -47.57
N MET A 247 -0.22 -7.18 -46.92
CA MET A 247 1.17 -6.80 -46.60
C MET A 247 1.36 -6.28 -45.14
N ALA A 248 2.64 -6.07 -44.82
CA ALA A 248 3.30 -5.64 -43.59
C ALA A 248 2.93 -4.27 -42.95
N SER A 249 3.43 -4.10 -41.71
CA SER A 249 4.13 -2.93 -41.15
C SER A 249 3.58 -1.50 -41.29
N ASP A 250 3.21 -0.93 -40.14
CA ASP A 250 3.54 0.43 -39.65
C ASP A 250 3.50 0.29 -38.10
N ASP A 251 4.43 0.78 -37.27
CA ASP A 251 5.12 2.08 -37.19
C ASP A 251 4.16 3.26 -36.93
N LEU A 252 4.07 3.67 -35.67
CA LEU A 252 3.18 4.74 -35.20
C LEU A 252 4.00 5.87 -34.60
N ASP A 253 4.45 6.77 -35.48
CA ASP A 253 4.98 8.07 -35.08
C ASP A 253 3.86 8.92 -34.44
N ILE A 254 4.18 9.63 -33.36
CA ILE A 254 3.21 10.43 -32.59
C ILE A 254 3.46 11.90 -32.91
N THR A 255 2.69 12.43 -33.86
CA THR A 255 2.70 13.87 -34.18
C THR A 255 1.75 14.65 -33.27
N GLU A 256 2.23 15.76 -32.70
CA GLU A 256 1.40 16.72 -31.96
C GLU A 256 0.44 17.48 -32.89
N GLY A 257 -0.68 17.98 -32.34
CA GLY A 257 -1.64 18.82 -33.07
C GLY A 257 -2.42 19.75 -32.14
N GLU A 258 -2.04 21.02 -32.10
CA GLU A 258 -2.84 22.11 -31.52
C GLU A 258 -3.88 22.63 -32.52
N GLY A 259 -4.97 23.23 -32.02
CA GLY A 259 -6.04 23.85 -32.82
C GLY A 259 -7.41 23.63 -32.17
N GLU A 260 -7.96 24.52 -31.36
CA GLU A 260 -8.49 25.88 -31.63
C GLU A 260 -10.04 25.85 -31.78
N THR A 261 -10.67 27.01 -31.62
CA THR A 261 -12.08 27.22 -31.26
C THR A 261 -13.10 26.92 -32.36
N GLY A 262 -14.29 26.46 -31.95
CA GLY A 262 -15.53 26.52 -32.74
C GLY A 262 -16.69 27.02 -31.87
N ASP A 263 -17.18 28.23 -32.14
CA ASP A 263 -18.45 28.74 -31.62
C ASP A 263 -19.63 28.20 -32.45
N GLY A 264 -20.83 28.10 -31.87
CA GLY A 264 -21.92 27.31 -32.46
C GLY A 264 -23.29 27.50 -31.81
N ASP A 265 -23.85 28.71 -31.93
CA ASP A 265 -25.23 28.99 -31.55
C ASP A 265 -26.24 28.37 -32.54
N THR A 266 -27.23 27.63 -32.03
CA THR A 266 -28.42 27.21 -32.78
C THR A 266 -29.65 27.18 -31.88
N ILE A 267 -30.62 28.05 -32.17
CA ILE A 267 -31.94 28.15 -31.53
C ILE A 267 -33.00 27.57 -32.47
N GLU A 268 -33.95 26.77 -31.94
CA GLU A 268 -35.36 26.58 -32.39
C GLU A 268 -36.00 25.42 -31.55
N MET A 269 -37.31 25.31 -31.28
CA MET A 269 -38.38 26.31 -31.08
C MET A 269 -39.58 25.65 -30.36
N GLN A 270 -40.39 26.46 -29.65
CA GLN A 270 -41.78 26.24 -29.21
C GLN A 270 -42.24 24.92 -28.54
N GLY A 271 -42.80 25.05 -27.34
CA GLY A 271 -43.78 24.12 -26.75
C GLY A 271 -44.69 24.90 -25.80
N ASP A 272 -45.94 25.15 -26.19
CA ASP A 272 -46.80 26.18 -25.60
C ASP A 272 -47.96 25.60 -24.77
N ALA A 273 -48.19 26.14 -23.57
CA ALA A 273 -49.36 25.86 -22.73
C ALA A 273 -49.53 26.89 -21.57
N GLU A 274 -50.10 28.06 -21.90
CA GLU A 274 -50.90 28.97 -21.05
C GLU A 274 -51.07 28.65 -19.53
N GLY A 275 -50.74 29.63 -18.68
CA GLY A 275 -51.04 29.65 -17.25
C GLY A 275 -50.82 31.04 -16.62
N THR A 276 -51.86 31.88 -16.59
CA THR A 276 -51.79 33.32 -16.27
C THR A 276 -51.81 33.66 -14.75
N PRO A 277 -51.47 34.91 -14.34
CA PRO A 277 -50.72 35.17 -13.10
C PRO A 277 -51.54 35.81 -11.96
N ASP A 278 -50.86 36.10 -10.83
CA ASP A 278 -51.31 37.11 -9.85
C ASP A 278 -50.14 37.84 -9.15
N GLY A 279 -50.35 39.11 -8.79
CA GLY A 279 -49.72 39.79 -7.64
C GLY A 279 -48.23 40.23 -7.70
N GLU A 280 -47.94 41.37 -8.33
CA GLU A 280 -46.79 42.21 -7.93
C GLU A 280 -47.14 43.08 -6.71
N GLU A 281 -46.25 43.18 -5.70
CA GLU A 281 -45.84 44.49 -5.17
C GLU A 281 -44.54 44.43 -4.34
N ALA A 282 -43.76 45.51 -4.35
CA ALA A 282 -42.48 45.62 -3.65
C ALA A 282 -42.59 46.46 -2.36
N GLY A 283 -42.55 45.81 -1.19
CA GLY A 283 -42.66 46.45 0.13
C GLY A 283 -41.32 46.63 0.84
N GLN A 284 -40.91 47.87 1.08
CA GLN A 284 -39.59 48.26 1.62
C GLN A 284 -39.34 47.79 3.08
N SER A 285 -38.08 47.48 3.40
CA SER A 285 -37.64 47.12 4.76
C SER A 285 -37.57 48.33 5.71
N PRO A 286 -38.07 48.24 6.96
CA PRO A 286 -37.77 49.20 8.01
C PRO A 286 -36.66 48.68 8.96
N GLN A 287 -35.62 49.49 9.21
CA GLN A 287 -34.69 49.29 10.33
C GLN A 287 -35.24 49.91 11.64
N PRO A 288 -34.75 49.50 12.82
CA PRO A 288 -35.44 49.72 14.09
C PRO A 288 -35.22 51.11 14.71
N GLN A 289 -36.16 51.51 15.56
CA GLN A 289 -35.98 52.54 16.60
C GLN A 289 -36.51 52.04 17.95
N SER A 290 -35.97 52.59 19.05
CA SER A 290 -36.14 52.04 20.40
C SER A 290 -37.13 52.83 21.26
N ALA A 291 -37.83 52.10 22.14
CA ALA A 291 -38.28 52.46 23.50
C ALA A 291 -38.83 53.87 23.80
N ASN A 292 -40.04 53.92 24.36
CA ASN A 292 -40.18 54.29 25.78
C ASN A 292 -41.47 53.68 26.40
N GLY A 293 -41.70 53.89 27.70
CA GLY A 293 -42.89 53.42 28.45
C GLY A 293 -44.22 54.06 28.03
N GLY A 294 -45.33 53.79 28.70
CA GLY A 294 -45.50 53.09 29.98
C GLY A 294 -46.44 53.87 30.90
N ALA A 295 -47.69 53.41 30.99
CA ALA A 295 -48.75 53.89 31.87
C ALA A 295 -49.79 52.78 32.06
#